data_AF-A0A1F9X8U9-F1
#
_entry.id   AF-A0A1F9X8U9-F1
#
_cell.length_a   1.000
_cell.length_b   1.000
_cell.length_c   1.000
_cell.angle_alpha   90.00
_cell.angle_beta   90.00
_cell.angle_gamma   90.00
#
_symmetry.space_group_name_H-M   'P 1'
#
loop_
_entity.id
_entity.type
_entity.pdbx_description
1 polymer ?
#
loop_
_entity_poly.entity_id
_entity_poly.type
_entity_poly.pdbx_seq_one_letter_code
_entity_poly.pdbx_strand_id
1 'polypeptide(L)'
;MLKVTLIEYVILALISAIAIYEFAMLMIARRQKLTKNVSRLWTHAGIFVFAVLFALYSLKWLEYFNALNEEKLHGVALFNWQFLAITIAMGASMIWEFIGIYEARRSGKTKNTARFVSHGILVVLFAGLFYTSIIKWNIYVKALTQPVEATHVSMPVPPKTAAK
;
A
#
# COMPACT_ATOMS: atom_id res chain seq x y z
N MET A 1 0.27 0.96 15.31
CA MET A 1 0.52 0.27 14.03
C MET A 1 -0.59 -0.67 13.58
N LEU A 2 -1.15 -1.49 14.50
CA LEU A 2 -2.24 -2.41 14.17
C LEU A 2 -3.46 -1.72 13.53
N LYS A 3 -3.93 -0.59 14.10
CA LYS A 3 -5.08 0.17 13.60
C LYS A 3 -4.89 0.67 12.15
N VAL A 4 -3.72 1.24 11.83
CA VAL A 4 -3.40 1.72 10.47
C VAL A 4 -3.39 0.57 9.47
N THR A 5 -2.80 -0.56 9.88
CA THR A 5 -2.72 -1.76 9.04
C THR A 5 -4.10 -2.40 8.82
N LEU A 6 -4.98 -2.37 9.83
CA LEU A 6 -6.37 -2.80 9.67
C LEU A 6 -7.12 -1.93 8.65
N ILE A 7 -6.96 -0.60 8.73
CA ILE A 7 -7.57 0.33 7.76
C ILE A 7 -7.07 0.03 6.34
N GLU A 8 -5.78 -0.22 6.16
CA GLU A 8 -5.22 -0.64 4.87
C GLU A 8 -5.88 -1.90 4.33
N TYR A 9 -6.05 -2.93 5.16
CA TYR A 9 -6.70 -4.16 4.72
C TYR A 9 -8.15 -3.95 4.33
N VAL A 10 -8.89 -3.10 5.04
CA VAL A 10 -10.26 -2.74 4.65
C VAL A 10 -10.25 -2.05 3.28
N ILE A 11 -9.35 -1.08 3.06
CA ILE A 11 -9.23 -0.38 1.77
C ILE A 11 -8.83 -1.35 0.66
N LEU A 12 -7.86 -2.23 0.88
CA LEU A 12 -7.40 -3.23 -0.08
C LEU A 12 -8.49 -4.25 -0.41
N ALA A 13 -9.29 -4.66 0.58
CA ALA A 13 -10.43 -5.53 0.37
C ALA A 13 -11.49 -4.86 -0.52
N LEU A 14 -11.77 -3.57 -0.31
CA LEU A 14 -12.69 -2.80 -1.14
C LEU A 14 -12.15 -2.64 -2.57
N ILE A 15 -10.86 -2.28 -2.74
CA ILE A 15 -10.20 -2.20 -4.05
C ILE A 15 -10.29 -3.56 -4.77
N SER A 16 -9.98 -4.64 -4.07
CA SER A 16 -10.01 -5.99 -4.61
C SER A 16 -11.41 -6.41 -5.03
N ALA A 17 -12.43 -6.12 -4.21
CA ALA A 17 -13.83 -6.40 -4.53
C ALA A 17 -14.28 -5.66 -5.79
N ILE A 18 -13.94 -4.38 -5.92
CA ILE A 18 -14.26 -3.59 -7.12
C ILE A 18 -13.51 -4.14 -8.34
N ALA A 19 -12.23 -4.47 -8.21
CA ALA A 19 -11.43 -5.01 -9.30
C ALA A 19 -11.97 -6.38 -9.79
N ILE A 20 -12.32 -7.27 -8.87
CA ILE A 20 -12.94 -8.57 -9.19
C ILE A 20 -14.30 -8.37 -9.87
N TYR A 21 -15.14 -7.48 -9.33
CA TYR A 21 -16.45 -7.20 -9.90
C TYR A 21 -16.35 -6.67 -11.34
N GLU A 22 -15.50 -5.67 -11.59
CA GLU A 22 -15.28 -5.12 -12.94
C GLU A 22 -14.69 -6.17 -13.90
N PHE A 23 -13.73 -6.97 -13.42
CA PHE A 23 -13.16 -8.07 -14.18
C PHE A 23 -14.22 -9.11 -14.57
N ALA A 24 -15.06 -9.53 -13.63
CA ALA A 24 -16.13 -10.50 -13.86
C ALA A 24 -17.17 -9.96 -14.86
N MET A 25 -17.60 -8.71 -14.70
CA MET A 25 -18.53 -8.06 -15.63
C MET A 25 -17.95 -7.95 -17.05
N LEU A 26 -16.64 -7.68 -17.17
CA LEU A 26 -15.97 -7.70 -18.48
C LEU A 26 -15.91 -9.10 -19.07
N MET A 27 -15.63 -10.13 -18.28
CA MET A 27 -15.63 -11.51 -18.74
C MET A 27 -17.01 -11.95 -19.23
N ILE A 28 -18.09 -11.60 -18.51
CA ILE A 28 -19.47 -11.85 -18.93
C ILE A 28 -19.76 -11.13 -20.25
N ALA A 29 -19.44 -9.84 -20.35
CA ALA A 29 -19.65 -9.06 -21.57
C ALA A 29 -18.85 -9.62 -22.77
N ARG A 30 -17.64 -10.13 -22.55
CA ARG A 30 -16.83 -10.79 -23.60
C ARG A 30 -17.44 -12.12 -24.04
N ARG A 31 -17.93 -12.94 -23.11
CA ARG A 31 -18.65 -14.19 -23.44
C ARG A 31 -19.89 -13.91 -24.28
N GLN A 32 -20.58 -12.80 -24.02
CA GLN A 32 -21.71 -12.30 -24.80
C GLN A 32 -21.31 -11.53 -26.08
N LYS A 33 -20.00 -11.47 -26.42
CA LYS A 33 -19.45 -10.75 -27.59
C LYS A 33 -19.75 -9.24 -27.62
N LEU A 34 -20.12 -8.64 -26.49
CA LEU A 34 -20.43 -7.21 -26.37
C LEU A 34 -19.18 -6.32 -26.32
N THR A 35 -18.00 -6.88 -26.04
CA THR A 35 -16.73 -6.15 -26.03
C THR A 35 -15.56 -7.05 -26.40
N LYS A 36 -14.54 -6.46 -27.05
CA LYS A 36 -13.25 -7.10 -27.34
C LYS A 36 -12.07 -6.46 -26.60
N ASN A 37 -12.33 -5.48 -25.73
CA ASN A 37 -11.26 -4.71 -25.09
C ASN A 37 -10.42 -5.60 -24.14
N VAL A 38 -9.19 -5.91 -24.56
CA VAL A 38 -8.23 -6.73 -23.81
C VAL A 38 -7.42 -5.89 -22.82
N SER A 39 -7.12 -4.64 -23.17
CA SER A 39 -6.39 -3.71 -22.31
C SER A 39 -7.07 -3.56 -20.95
N ARG A 40 -8.39 -3.33 -20.96
CA ARG A 40 -9.17 -3.17 -19.74
C ARG A 40 -9.18 -4.42 -18.85
N LEU A 41 -9.15 -5.60 -19.46
CA LEU A 41 -9.07 -6.87 -18.73
C LEU A 41 -7.75 -6.97 -17.96
N TRP A 42 -6.64 -6.63 -18.63
CA TRP A 42 -5.32 -6.59 -18.02
C TRP A 42 -5.21 -5.54 -16.92
N THR A 43 -5.82 -4.37 -17.09
CA THR A 43 -5.77 -3.34 -16.04
C THR A 43 -6.43 -3.80 -14.74
N HIS A 44 -7.63 -4.40 -14.82
CA HIS A 44 -8.31 -4.88 -13.61
C HIS A 44 -7.62 -6.11 -12.98
N ALA A 45 -7.09 -7.01 -13.79
CA ALA A 45 -6.25 -8.11 -13.30
C ALA A 45 -4.99 -7.58 -12.61
N GLY A 46 -4.31 -6.60 -13.22
CA GLY A 46 -3.13 -5.94 -12.67
C GLY A 46 -3.41 -5.23 -11.35
N ILE A 47 -4.49 -4.45 -11.28
CA ILE A 47 -4.94 -3.79 -10.04
C ILE A 47 -5.14 -4.82 -8.93
N PHE A 48 -5.80 -5.94 -9.22
CA PHE A 48 -6.02 -7.01 -8.24
C PHE A 48 -4.69 -7.62 -7.77
N VAL A 49 -3.80 -7.97 -8.69
CA VAL A 49 -2.47 -8.51 -8.34
C VAL A 49 -1.68 -7.52 -7.49
N PHE A 50 -1.66 -6.24 -7.85
CA PHE A 50 -0.96 -5.22 -7.08
C PHE A 50 -1.58 -5.01 -5.69
N ALA A 51 -2.91 -5.10 -5.56
CA ALA A 51 -3.57 -5.03 -4.25
C ALA A 51 -3.17 -6.21 -3.35
N VAL A 52 -3.10 -7.43 -3.89
CA VAL A 52 -2.62 -8.62 -3.16
C VAL A 52 -1.15 -8.46 -2.77
N LEU A 53 -0.29 -8.04 -3.69
CA LEU A 53 1.12 -7.81 -3.37
C LEU A 53 1.27 -6.72 -2.29
N PHE A 54 0.54 -5.62 -2.40
CA PHE A 54 0.55 -4.56 -1.39
C PHE A 54 0.15 -5.11 -0.01
N ALA A 55 -0.90 -5.94 0.06
CA ALA A 55 -1.33 -6.60 1.30
C ALA A 55 -0.19 -7.44 1.91
N LEU A 56 0.49 -8.26 1.10
CA LEU A 56 1.62 -9.08 1.56
C LEU A 56 2.80 -8.23 2.08
N TYR A 57 3.14 -7.14 1.40
CA TYR A 57 4.21 -6.25 1.86
C TYR A 57 3.79 -5.41 3.08
N SER A 58 2.49 -5.17 3.27
CA SER A 58 1.98 -4.53 4.49
C SER A 58 2.11 -5.43 5.73
N LEU A 59 2.05 -6.76 5.59
CA LEU A 59 2.38 -7.70 6.68
C LEU A 59 3.83 -7.55 7.14
N LYS A 60 4.78 -7.44 6.20
CA LYS A 60 6.20 -7.26 6.51
C LYS A 60 6.47 -5.99 7.30
N TRP A 61 5.71 -4.93 7.07
CA TRP A 61 5.76 -3.72 7.89
C TRP A 61 5.39 -3.99 9.34
N LEU A 62 4.40 -4.85 9.60
CA LEU A 62 3.95 -5.16 10.95
C LEU A 62 5.01 -5.96 11.72
N GLU A 63 5.66 -6.93 11.07
CA GLU A 63 6.82 -7.65 11.61
C GLU A 63 7.97 -6.70 11.94
N TYR A 64 8.25 -5.74 11.05
CA TYR A 64 9.29 -4.73 11.26
C TYR A 64 9.00 -3.83 12.47
N PHE A 65 7.76 -3.33 12.62
CA PHE A 65 7.40 -2.50 13.77
C PHE A 65 7.40 -3.27 15.09
N ASN A 66 7.14 -4.57 15.07
CA ASN A 66 7.31 -5.42 16.25
C ASN A 66 8.81 -5.56 16.60
N ALA A 67 9.68 -5.76 15.62
CA ALA A 67 11.13 -5.86 15.83
C ALA A 67 11.79 -4.53 16.28
N LEU A 68 11.28 -3.39 15.79
CA LEU A 68 11.64 -2.04 16.25
C LEU A 68 11.48 -1.88 17.76
N ASN A 69 10.40 -2.43 18.34
CA ASN A 69 10.14 -2.36 19.78
C ASN A 69 11.07 -3.25 20.61
N GLU A 70 11.82 -4.17 19.97
CA GLU A 70 12.71 -5.15 20.62
C GLU A 70 14.21 -4.80 20.51
N GLU A 71 14.58 -3.56 20.18
CA GLU A 71 15.98 -3.07 20.05
C GLU A 71 16.88 -3.79 19.01
N LYS A 72 16.32 -4.63 18.12
CA LYS A 72 17.09 -5.40 17.10
C LYS A 72 17.46 -4.59 15.84
N LEU A 73 17.59 -3.28 15.95
CA LEU A 73 17.48 -2.35 14.82
C LEU A 73 18.71 -2.19 13.93
N HIS A 74 19.89 -2.58 14.39
CA HIS A 74 21.13 -2.32 13.62
C HIS A 74 21.25 -3.14 12.33
N GLY A 75 20.43 -4.18 12.13
CA GLY A 75 20.49 -5.03 10.93
C GLY A 75 19.42 -4.77 9.87
N VAL A 76 18.40 -3.97 10.15
CA VAL A 76 17.19 -3.93 9.31
C VAL A 76 17.12 -2.64 8.49
N ALA A 77 18.09 -2.47 7.60
CA ALA A 77 18.03 -1.46 6.54
C ALA A 77 17.04 -1.91 5.45
N LEU A 78 15.74 -1.80 5.71
CA LEU A 78 14.71 -2.13 4.73
C LEU A 78 14.43 -0.90 3.85
N PHE A 79 15.30 -0.67 2.88
CA PHE A 79 14.90 0.11 1.71
C PHE A 79 13.91 -0.73 0.89
N ASN A 80 12.62 -0.61 1.21
CA ASN A 80 11.54 -1.42 0.65
C ASN A 80 11.10 -0.89 -0.73
N TRP A 81 12.03 -0.89 -1.68
CA TRP A 81 11.79 -0.41 -3.05
C TRP A 81 10.65 -1.16 -3.72
N GLN A 82 10.44 -2.44 -3.37
CA GLN A 82 9.35 -3.26 -3.87
C GLN A 82 7.99 -2.67 -3.48
N PHE A 83 7.84 -2.26 -2.22
CA PHE A 83 6.61 -1.62 -1.74
C PHE A 83 6.36 -0.29 -2.46
N LEU A 84 7.41 0.51 -2.67
CA LEU A 84 7.31 1.76 -3.45
C LEU A 84 6.89 1.47 -4.91
N ALA A 85 7.54 0.51 -5.56
CA ALA A 85 7.24 0.12 -6.93
C ALA A 85 5.80 -0.37 -7.09
N ILE A 86 5.31 -1.21 -6.16
CA ILE A 86 3.92 -1.69 -6.15
C ILE A 86 2.95 -0.52 -5.97
N THR A 87 3.24 0.39 -5.04
CA THR A 87 2.39 1.56 -4.78
C THR A 87 2.28 2.46 -6.01
N ILE A 88 3.41 2.74 -6.67
CA ILE A 88 3.45 3.54 -7.90
C ILE A 88 2.72 2.82 -9.03
N ALA A 89 2.98 1.53 -9.25
CA ALA A 89 2.35 0.76 -10.33
C ALA A 89 0.82 0.68 -10.15
N MET A 90 0.36 0.46 -8.92
CA MET A 90 -1.07 0.40 -8.62
C MET A 90 -1.73 1.78 -8.83
N GLY A 91 -1.12 2.84 -8.30
CA GLY A 91 -1.62 4.20 -8.44
C GLY A 91 -1.67 4.67 -9.89
N ALA A 92 -0.59 4.46 -10.64
CA ALA A 92 -0.51 4.80 -12.06
C ALA A 92 -1.59 4.08 -12.87
N SER A 93 -1.82 2.79 -12.60
CA SER A 93 -2.86 2.00 -13.29
C SER A 93 -4.26 2.56 -13.05
N MET A 94 -4.59 2.94 -11.80
CA MET A 94 -5.91 3.49 -11.45
C MET A 94 -6.13 4.89 -12.02
N ILE A 95 -5.12 5.76 -11.90
CA ILE A 95 -5.18 7.13 -12.41
C ILE A 95 -5.28 7.13 -13.94
N TRP A 96 -4.48 6.32 -14.62
CA TRP A 96 -4.48 6.21 -16.08
C TRP A 96 -5.84 5.81 -16.63
N GLU A 97 -6.47 4.75 -16.08
CA GLU A 97 -7.82 4.38 -16.50
C GLU A 97 -8.85 5.47 -16.21
N PHE A 98 -8.76 6.13 -15.04
CA PHE A 98 -9.68 7.21 -14.70
C PHE A 98 -9.59 8.37 -15.69
N ILE A 99 -8.38 8.81 -16.04
CA ILE A 99 -8.15 9.85 -17.06
C ILE A 99 -8.71 9.40 -18.41
N GLY A 100 -8.42 8.18 -18.85
CA GLY A 100 -8.93 7.65 -20.11
C GLY A 100 -10.46 7.61 -20.18
N ILE A 101 -11.14 7.27 -19.07
CA ILE A 101 -12.60 7.30 -18.97
C ILE A 101 -13.11 8.74 -18.98
N TYR A 102 -12.47 9.63 -18.23
CA TYR A 102 -12.84 11.04 -18.14
C TYR A 102 -12.76 11.71 -19.52
N GLU A 103 -11.66 11.54 -20.24
CA GLU A 103 -11.48 12.07 -21.59
C GLU A 103 -12.51 11.50 -22.57
N ALA A 104 -12.73 10.18 -22.54
CA ALA A 104 -13.73 9.53 -23.41
C ALA A 104 -15.15 10.04 -23.12
N ARG A 105 -15.48 10.37 -21.87
CA ARG A 105 -16.77 10.99 -21.51
C ARG A 105 -16.84 12.44 -21.98
N ARG A 106 -15.79 13.23 -21.73
CA ARG A 106 -15.73 14.64 -22.12
C ARG A 106 -15.84 14.81 -23.64
N SER A 107 -15.26 13.88 -24.41
CA SER A 107 -15.37 13.86 -25.87
C SER A 107 -16.63 13.18 -26.40
N GLY A 108 -17.59 12.80 -25.54
CA GLY A 108 -18.84 12.16 -25.94
C GLY A 108 -18.73 10.72 -26.47
N LYS A 109 -17.54 10.09 -26.39
CA LYS A 109 -17.31 8.71 -26.88
C LYS A 109 -17.97 7.64 -26.00
N THR A 110 -18.30 7.98 -24.76
CA THR A 110 -19.05 7.08 -23.86
C THR A 110 -19.94 7.85 -22.89
N LYS A 111 -21.10 7.27 -22.57
CA LYS A 111 -22.03 7.77 -21.52
C LYS A 111 -22.01 6.90 -20.26
N ASN A 112 -21.11 5.93 -20.16
CA ASN A 112 -21.08 4.99 -19.04
C ASN A 112 -20.67 5.68 -17.72
N THR A 113 -21.66 6.09 -16.93
CA THR A 113 -21.45 6.82 -15.66
C THR A 113 -21.04 5.88 -14.54
N ALA A 114 -21.58 4.66 -14.50
CA ALA A 114 -21.21 3.65 -13.52
C ALA A 114 -19.69 3.39 -13.52
N ARG A 115 -19.09 3.27 -14.71
CA ARG A 115 -17.64 3.07 -14.86
C ARG A 115 -16.81 4.27 -14.36
N PHE A 116 -17.27 5.48 -14.65
CA PHE A 116 -16.58 6.69 -14.19
C PHE A 116 -16.59 6.78 -12.66
N VAL A 117 -17.74 6.47 -12.05
CA VAL A 117 -17.88 6.46 -10.60
C VAL A 117 -17.03 5.35 -9.98
N SER A 118 -17.04 4.13 -10.52
CA SER A 118 -16.25 3.01 -9.97
C SER A 118 -14.75 3.31 -9.97
N HIS A 119 -14.22 3.88 -11.05
CA HIS A 119 -12.82 4.28 -11.12
C HIS A 119 -12.50 5.51 -10.26
N GLY A 120 -13.43 6.46 -10.13
CA GLY A 120 -13.30 7.56 -9.19
C GLY A 120 -13.18 7.07 -7.74
N ILE A 121 -14.01 6.09 -7.35
CA ILE A 121 -13.93 5.44 -6.04
C ILE A 121 -12.59 4.72 -5.88
N LEU A 122 -12.10 3.99 -6.89
CA LEU A 122 -10.77 3.36 -6.82
C LEU A 122 -9.65 4.37 -6.58
N VAL A 123 -9.67 5.52 -7.25
CA VAL A 123 -8.67 6.59 -7.04
C VAL A 123 -8.75 7.16 -5.62
N VAL A 124 -9.95 7.39 -5.09
CA VAL A 124 -10.14 7.87 -3.70
C VAL A 124 -9.65 6.84 -2.68
N LEU A 125 -9.99 5.56 -2.87
CA LEU A 125 -9.51 4.46 -2.03
C LEU A 125 -7.98 4.36 -2.07
N PHE A 126 -7.38 4.48 -3.26
CA PHE A 126 -5.94 4.49 -3.42
C PHE A 126 -5.28 5.69 -2.72
N ALA A 127 -5.87 6.88 -2.80
CA ALA A 127 -5.36 8.04 -2.06
C ALA A 127 -5.35 7.80 -0.54
N GLY A 128 -6.40 7.15 -0.01
CA GLY A 128 -6.44 6.70 1.38
C GLY A 128 -5.33 5.70 1.71
N LEU A 129 -5.09 4.71 0.85
CA LEU A 129 -4.01 3.72 1.00
C LEU A 129 -2.62 4.35 0.92
N PHE A 130 -2.44 5.33 0.03
CA PHE A 130 -1.19 6.07 -0.09
C PHE A 130 -0.92 6.89 1.18
N TYR A 131 -1.96 7.51 1.75
CA TYR A 131 -1.84 8.25 3.00
C TYR A 131 -1.43 7.37 4.18
N THR A 132 -2.01 6.18 4.33
CA THR A 132 -1.58 5.24 5.39
C THR A 132 -0.12 4.82 5.21
N SER A 133 0.32 4.63 3.96
CA SER A 133 1.72 4.32 3.63
C SER A 133 2.67 5.44 4.06
N ILE A 134 2.30 6.71 3.83
CA ILE A 134 3.06 7.88 4.29
C ILE A 134 3.16 7.88 5.82
N ILE A 135 2.07 7.58 6.54
CA ILE A 135 2.10 7.48 8.01
C ILE A 135 3.13 6.43 8.46
N LYS A 136 3.10 5.23 7.87
CA LYS A 136 4.06 4.16 8.20
C LYS A 136 5.50 4.59 7.91
N TRP A 137 5.74 5.20 6.76
CA TRP A 137 7.05 5.72 6.37
C TRP A 137 7.57 6.78 7.34
N ASN A 138 6.73 7.71 7.76
CA ASN A 138 7.12 8.75 8.72
C ASN A 138 7.50 8.17 10.08
N ILE A 139 6.81 7.12 10.55
CA ILE A 139 7.17 6.43 11.80
C ILE A 139 8.51 5.71 11.63
N TYR A 140 8.71 5.04 10.50
CA TYR A 140 9.97 4.39 10.16
C TYR A 140 11.16 5.36 10.20
N VAL A 141 11.05 6.48 9.48
CA VAL A 141 12.11 7.50 9.44
C VAL A 141 12.37 8.06 10.83
N LYS A 142 11.33 8.39 11.61
CA LYS A 142 11.49 8.88 12.98
C LYS A 142 12.27 7.91 13.85
N ALA A 143 11.97 6.62 13.78
CA ALA A 143 12.65 5.61 14.57
C ALA A 143 14.13 5.43 14.19
N LEU A 144 14.50 5.66 12.92
CA LEU A 144 15.90 5.64 12.49
C LEU A 144 16.68 6.88 12.93
N THR A 145 16.01 8.02 13.12
CA THR A 145 16.64 9.30 13.46
C THR A 145 16.73 9.58 14.96
N GLN A 146 15.99 8.84 15.80
CA GLN A 146 16.09 9.01 17.25
C GLN A 146 17.39 8.37 17.76
N PRO A 147 18.27 9.12 18.44
CA PRO A 147 19.43 8.52 19.09
C PRO A 147 18.93 7.54 20.15
N VAL A 148 19.52 6.34 20.19
CA VAL A 148 19.34 5.42 21.31
C VAL A 148 19.77 6.19 22.55
N GLU A 149 18.82 6.59 23.40
CA GLU A 149 19.16 7.06 24.74
C GLU A 149 19.86 5.89 25.41
N ALA A 150 21.19 5.96 25.44
CA ALA A 150 22.02 5.04 26.20
C ALA A 150 21.47 5.10 27.62
N THR A 151 20.69 4.09 27.98
CA THR A 151 20.24 3.91 29.34
C THR A 151 21.53 3.76 30.12
N HIS A 152 21.93 4.81 30.83
CA HIS A 152 23.10 4.82 31.68
C HIS A 152 22.88 3.73 32.72
N VAL A 153 23.36 2.53 32.39
CA VAL A 153 23.66 1.49 33.37
C VAL A 153 24.76 2.10 34.21
N SER A 154 24.38 2.66 35.35
CA SER A 154 25.30 3.05 36.40
C SER A 154 26.03 1.79 36.83
N MET A 155 27.19 1.54 36.22
CA MET A 155 28.05 0.46 36.66
C MET A 155 28.44 0.76 38.11
N PRO A 156 28.23 -0.17 39.05
CA PRO A 156 28.67 0.02 40.42
C PRO A 156 30.19 0.18 40.43
N VAL A 157 30.65 1.30 40.99
CA VAL A 157 32.07 1.60 41.17
C VAL A 157 32.70 0.47 41.99
N PRO A 158 33.75 -0.21 41.49
CA PRO A 158 34.41 -1.25 42.26
C PRO A 158 35.05 -0.64 43.52
N PRO A 159 34.99 -1.32 44.68
CA PRO A 159 35.53 -0.80 45.92
C PRO A 159 37.04 -0.59 45.79
N LYS A 160 37.52 0.60 46.17
CA LYS A 160 38.94 0.90 46.30
C LYS A 160 39.55 -0.09 47.29
N THR A 161 40.44 -0.95 46.81
CA THR A 161 41.33 -1.74 47.64
C THR A 161 42.18 -0.80 48.48
N ALA A 162 41.98 -0.82 49.79
CA ALA A 162 42.88 -0.18 50.74
C ALA A 162 44.20 -0.97 50.73
N ALA A 163 45.24 -0.36 50.16
CA ALA A 163 46.61 -0.84 50.36
C ALA A 163 46.98 -0.65 51.83
N LYS A 164 47.40 -1.73 52.47
CA LYS A 164 48.09 -1.73 53.77
C LYS A 164 49.58 -1.56 53.54
#